data_AF-A0AA48IGR3-F1
#
_entry.id   AF-A0AA48IGR3-F1
#
_cell.length_a   1.000
_cell.length_b   1.000
_cell.length_c   1.000
_cell.angle_alpha   90.00
_cell.angle_beta   90.00
_cell.angle_gamma   90.00
#
_symmetry.space_group_name_H-M   'P 1'
#
loop_
_entity.id
_entity.type
_entity.pdbx_description
1 polymer ?
#
loop_
_entity_poly.entity_id
_entity_poly.type
_entity_poly.pdbx_seq_one_letter_code
_entity_poly.pdbx_strand_id
1 'polypeptide(L)'
;MPDDYDVPRPSKINLKETAAETASRIYAKERRRVEKDRERVARANGMRYSRERQRGSEDERGRRAAYVNDMDDMGELDGGLFGTFTFGSGLPTSTPGLSGIFSRLFGARESRARDIFDGPPPMGTMGADAYRAHVRERFRTAQRDEDFREEIRRRTARREAEEATFRADRIAEEREEREAKRRRRARAEQAAQDAQAAAAETATSRREEAQAQKAERARWRKRCAALFDVEIVSVELGFADIPWPVAAAKGAGFSIVLHPEDINAENVMRFLFALADDEGTDRRKILREAIRLFHSDRFHSRVLPRVKESERERVREGVEVVARILTHLLSVK
;
A
#
# COMPACT_ATOMS: atom_id res chain seq x y z
N MET A 1 -19.07 -4.70 69.71
CA MET A 1 -17.71 -4.68 69.15
C MET A 1 -17.85 -4.27 67.70
N PRO A 2 -17.47 -3.05 67.30
CA PRO A 2 -17.48 -2.65 65.90
C PRO A 2 -16.28 -3.31 65.21
N ASP A 3 -16.56 -4.12 64.20
CA ASP A 3 -15.54 -4.75 63.37
C ASP A 3 -14.90 -3.71 62.45
N ASP A 4 -13.74 -3.19 62.87
CA ASP A 4 -12.80 -2.44 62.03
C ASP A 4 -12.13 -3.41 61.05
N TYR A 5 -12.81 -3.69 59.92
CA TYR A 5 -12.16 -4.32 58.78
C TYR A 5 -11.44 -3.24 57.96
N ASP A 6 -10.13 -3.13 58.16
CA ASP A 6 -9.22 -2.30 57.36
C ASP A 6 -9.10 -2.91 55.95
N VAL A 7 -9.93 -2.44 55.02
CA VAL A 7 -9.93 -2.90 53.62
C VAL A 7 -8.67 -2.35 52.93
N PRO A 8 -7.71 -3.21 52.55
CA PRO A 8 -6.48 -2.75 51.93
C PRO A 8 -6.79 -2.04 50.61
N ARG A 9 -6.31 -0.80 50.47
CA ARG A 9 -6.48 -0.02 49.25
C ARG A 9 -5.84 -0.77 48.07
N PRO A 10 -6.55 -0.94 46.95
CA PRO A 10 -6.02 -1.66 45.81
C PRO A 10 -4.73 -0.99 45.32
N SER A 11 -3.62 -1.72 45.39
CA SER A 11 -2.33 -1.27 44.87
C SER A 11 -2.43 -1.08 43.37
N LYS A 12 -1.95 0.06 42.85
CA LYS A 12 -1.90 0.35 41.42
C LYS A 12 -1.08 -0.73 40.72
N ILE A 13 -1.77 -1.59 39.96
CA ILE A 13 -1.13 -2.58 39.10
C ILE A 13 -0.48 -1.83 37.95
N ASN A 14 0.85 -1.70 37.99
CA ASN A 14 1.62 -1.17 36.88
C ASN A 14 1.66 -2.24 35.78
N LEU A 15 0.70 -2.22 34.87
CA LEU A 15 0.77 -3.02 33.65
C LEU A 15 2.03 -2.59 32.88
N LYS A 16 2.84 -3.58 32.49
CA LYS A 16 4.00 -3.34 31.63
C LYS A 16 3.48 -2.75 30.33
N GLU A 17 4.01 -1.59 29.95
CA GLU A 17 3.70 -0.96 28.65
C GLU A 17 3.94 -1.99 27.54
N THR A 18 2.98 -2.10 26.64
CA THR A 18 3.10 -3.00 25.50
C THR A 18 4.16 -2.48 24.52
N ALA A 19 4.73 -3.37 23.70
CA ALA A 19 5.69 -2.97 22.67
C ALA A 19 5.10 -1.94 21.69
N ALA A 20 3.79 -2.03 21.41
CA ALA A 20 3.05 -1.10 20.56
C ALA A 20 2.93 0.30 21.17
N GLU A 21 2.69 0.40 22.48
CA GLU A 21 2.66 1.69 23.20
C GLU A 21 4.06 2.32 23.25
N THR A 22 5.09 1.51 23.46
CA THR A 22 6.48 1.97 23.43
C THR A 22 6.86 2.51 22.05
N ALA A 23 6.50 1.79 20.98
CA ALA A 23 6.73 2.22 19.60
C ALA A 23 5.97 3.50 19.25
N SER A 24 4.70 3.61 19.66
CA SER A 24 3.88 4.82 19.48
C SER A 24 4.48 6.03 20.17
N ARG A 25 4.99 5.85 21.40
CA ARG A 25 5.66 6.90 22.16
C ARG A 25 6.96 7.37 21.52
N ILE A 26 7.77 6.44 21.00
CA ILE A 26 9.02 6.75 20.28
C ILE A 26 8.69 7.52 19.00
N TYR A 27 7.73 7.05 18.21
CA TYR A 27 7.30 7.71 16.97
C TYR A 27 6.78 9.13 17.22
N ALA A 28 5.95 9.32 18.26
CA ALA A 28 5.45 10.64 18.64
C ALA A 28 6.58 11.59 19.08
N LYS A 29 7.59 11.08 19.79
CA LYS A 29 8.76 11.86 20.21
C LYS A 29 9.62 12.27 19.00
N GLU A 30 9.81 11.37 18.05
CA GLU A 30 10.59 11.63 16.84
C GLU A 30 9.89 12.61 15.90
N ARG A 31 8.57 12.48 15.75
CA ARG A 31 7.77 13.45 14.98
C ARG A 31 7.90 14.87 15.53
N ARG A 32 7.88 15.03 16.86
CA ARG A 32 8.07 16.34 17.51
C ARG A 32 9.50 16.89 17.32
N ARG A 33 10.52 16.03 17.27
CA ARG A 33 11.90 16.44 16.96
C ARG A 33 12.00 16.98 15.53
N VAL A 34 11.49 16.22 14.56
CA VAL A 34 11.49 16.61 13.15
C VAL A 34 10.72 17.91 12.92
N GLU A 35 9.56 18.11 13.59
CA GLU A 35 8.79 19.35 13.51
C GLU A 35 9.60 20.56 14.03
N LYS A 36 10.29 20.41 15.17
CA LYS A 36 11.15 21.46 15.74
C LYS A 36 12.35 21.76 14.84
N ASP A 37 12.97 20.76 14.23
CA ASP A 37 14.11 20.96 13.33
C ASP A 37 13.66 21.65 12.04
N ARG A 38 12.49 21.28 11.49
CA ARG A 38 11.87 22.02 10.38
C ARG A 38 11.60 23.48 10.73
N GLU A 39 11.10 23.75 11.94
CA GLU A 39 10.89 25.12 12.42
C GLU A 39 12.21 25.90 12.51
N ARG A 40 13.29 25.27 13.02
CA ARG A 40 14.64 25.86 13.08
C ARG A 40 15.18 26.20 11.69
N VAL A 41 15.05 25.27 10.74
CA VAL A 41 15.47 25.47 9.34
C VAL A 41 14.64 26.58 8.69
N ALA A 42 13.32 26.60 8.88
CA ALA A 42 12.46 27.65 8.34
C ALA A 42 12.83 29.03 8.89
N ARG A 43 13.10 29.12 10.20
CA ARG A 43 13.55 30.37 10.86
C ARG A 43 14.91 30.83 10.35
N ALA A 44 15.86 29.91 10.15
CA ALA A 44 17.17 30.21 9.57
C ALA A 44 17.05 30.76 8.13
N ASN A 45 16.05 30.28 7.37
CA ASN A 45 15.77 30.72 6.01
C ASN A 45 14.87 31.96 5.92
N GLY A 46 14.56 32.63 7.03
CA GLY A 46 13.69 33.81 7.04
C GLY A 46 12.22 33.53 6.70
N MET A 47 11.82 32.26 6.60
CA MET A 47 10.42 31.88 6.40
C MET A 47 9.69 31.78 7.73
N ARG A 48 8.59 32.52 7.87
CA ARG A 48 7.70 32.44 9.03
C ARG A 48 7.00 31.07 9.01
N TYR A 49 7.46 30.13 9.82
CA TYR A 49 6.79 28.83 9.99
C TYR A 49 5.47 29.04 10.74
N SER A 50 4.39 29.37 10.01
CA SER A 50 3.06 29.47 10.61
C SER A 50 2.53 28.06 10.88
N ARG A 51 2.48 27.70 12.16
CA ARG A 51 1.91 26.44 12.66
C ARG A 51 0.41 26.29 12.32
N GLU A 52 -0.26 27.40 12.02
CA GLU A 52 -1.70 27.45 11.74
C GLU A 52 -2.06 26.89 10.36
N ARG A 53 -1.14 26.93 9.38
CA ARG A 53 -1.43 26.42 8.02
C ARG A 53 -1.56 24.90 7.93
N GLN A 54 -0.95 24.14 8.84
CA GLN A 54 -1.00 22.67 8.77
C GLN A 54 -2.27 22.09 9.44
N ARG A 55 -2.75 22.68 10.54
CA ARG A 55 -4.00 22.23 11.19
C ARG A 55 -5.24 22.41 10.32
N GLY A 56 -5.30 23.48 9.51
CA GLY A 56 -6.40 23.66 8.55
C GLY A 56 -6.41 22.63 7.41
N SER A 57 -5.25 22.10 7.02
CA SER A 57 -5.14 21.20 5.86
C SER A 57 -5.54 19.75 6.12
N GLU A 58 -5.53 19.29 7.38
CA GLU A 58 -6.02 17.95 7.74
C GLU A 58 -7.55 17.92 7.83
N ASP A 59 -8.17 18.96 8.39
CA ASP A 59 -9.63 19.12 8.39
C ASP A 59 -10.20 19.36 6.98
N GLU A 60 -9.51 20.12 6.12
CA GLU A 60 -9.91 20.28 4.72
C GLU A 60 -9.74 18.99 3.90
N ARG A 61 -8.72 18.17 4.17
CA ARG A 61 -8.58 16.84 3.51
C ARG A 61 -9.65 15.86 3.98
N GLY A 62 -10.06 15.89 5.24
CA GLY A 62 -11.20 15.12 5.74
C GLY A 62 -12.50 15.50 5.05
N ARG A 63 -12.76 16.81 4.84
CA ARG A 63 -13.95 17.28 4.11
C ARG A 63 -13.88 17.01 2.61
N ARG A 64 -12.71 17.09 1.98
CA ARG A 64 -12.55 16.73 0.56
C ARG A 64 -12.71 15.23 0.30
N ALA A 65 -12.28 14.37 1.22
CA ALA A 65 -12.48 12.93 1.10
C ALA A 65 -13.97 12.54 1.21
N ALA A 66 -14.76 13.28 2.00
CA ALA A 66 -16.21 13.08 2.06
C ALA A 66 -16.94 13.52 0.78
N TYR A 67 -16.41 14.52 0.05
CA TYR A 67 -17.04 15.02 -1.19
C TYR A 67 -16.64 14.22 -2.44
N VAL A 68 -15.51 13.50 -2.41
CA VAL A 68 -15.07 12.67 -3.56
C VAL A 68 -15.81 11.35 -3.62
N ASN A 69 -16.21 10.77 -2.48
CA ASN A 69 -17.01 9.54 -2.47
C ASN A 69 -18.47 9.74 -2.92
N ASP A 70 -18.96 10.98 -3.00
CA ASP A 70 -20.34 11.31 -3.42
C ASP A 70 -20.43 11.67 -4.92
N MET A 71 -19.29 11.70 -5.65
CA MET A 71 -19.26 11.95 -7.10
C MET A 71 -19.04 10.69 -7.94
N ASP A 72 -18.76 9.53 -7.33
CA ASP A 72 -18.61 8.26 -8.06
C ASP A 72 -19.97 7.57 -8.35
N ASP A 73 -21.11 8.14 -7.94
CA ASP A 73 -22.46 7.60 -8.19
C ASP A 73 -23.25 8.36 -9.28
N MET A 74 -22.63 9.32 -9.98
CA MET A 74 -23.28 10.12 -11.03
C MET A 74 -22.41 10.22 -12.27
N GLY A 75 -22.44 9.19 -13.13
CA GLY A 75 -21.91 9.37 -14.49
C GLY A 75 -21.53 8.13 -15.31
N GLU A 76 -22.30 7.05 -15.26
CA GLU A 76 -22.29 6.07 -16.36
C GLU A 76 -23.24 6.56 -17.47
N LEU A 77 -22.82 7.61 -18.18
CA LEU A 77 -23.43 8.02 -19.44
C LEU A 77 -22.42 7.85 -20.56
N ASP A 78 -22.58 6.71 -21.21
CA ASP A 78 -22.42 6.43 -22.63
C ASP A 78 -21.56 7.38 -23.48
N GLY A 79 -20.51 6.78 -24.05
CA GLY A 79 -20.44 6.70 -25.51
C GLY A 79 -20.12 7.98 -26.27
N GLY A 80 -18.83 8.13 -26.58
CA GLY A 80 -18.42 8.56 -27.92
C GLY A 80 -18.20 10.06 -28.12
N LEU A 81 -16.93 10.47 -28.16
CA LEU A 81 -16.40 11.30 -29.25
C LEU A 81 -14.87 11.36 -29.09
N PHE A 82 -14.17 10.43 -29.75
CA PHE A 82 -12.74 10.56 -29.97
C PHE A 82 -12.49 11.69 -30.98
N GLY A 83 -12.43 12.92 -30.47
CA GLY A 83 -11.92 14.08 -31.18
C GLY A 83 -10.39 14.09 -31.11
N THR A 84 -9.75 13.86 -32.24
CA THR A 84 -8.31 14.01 -32.46
C THR A 84 -7.90 15.47 -32.24
N PHE A 85 -7.38 15.79 -31.05
CA PHE A 85 -6.79 17.09 -30.77
C PHE A 85 -5.30 17.09 -31.16
N THR A 86 -5.02 17.65 -32.32
CA THR A 86 -3.67 18.03 -32.76
C THR A 86 -3.13 19.13 -31.85
N PHE A 87 -2.12 18.81 -31.04
CA PHE A 87 -1.47 19.79 -30.18
C PHE A 87 -0.55 20.67 -31.02
N GLY A 88 -1.02 21.89 -31.32
CA GLY A 88 -0.28 22.93 -32.01
C GLY A 88 0.96 23.35 -31.23
N SER A 89 2.09 23.33 -31.93
CA SER A 89 3.35 23.98 -31.56
C SER A 89 3.17 25.52 -31.57
N GLY A 90 2.69 26.07 -30.46
CA GLY A 90 2.66 27.51 -30.20
C GLY A 90 3.75 27.89 -29.22
N LEU A 91 4.90 28.33 -29.72
CA LEU A 91 5.90 29.05 -28.93
C LEU A 91 5.35 30.46 -28.64
N PRO A 92 5.16 30.88 -27.38
CA PRO A 92 4.96 32.29 -27.09
C PRO A 92 6.32 33.01 -27.19
N THR A 93 6.52 33.63 -28.34
CA THR A 93 7.41 34.76 -28.55
C THR A 93 7.10 35.91 -27.60
N SER A 94 8.14 36.60 -27.15
CA SER A 94 8.16 37.99 -26.68
C SER A 94 7.53 38.27 -25.31
N THR A 95 8.36 38.19 -24.26
CA THR A 95 8.23 39.11 -23.12
C THR A 95 9.13 40.33 -23.35
N PRO A 96 8.61 41.57 -23.22
CA PRO A 96 9.37 42.78 -23.45
C PRO A 96 10.12 43.23 -22.19
N GLY A 97 11.34 43.72 -22.39
CA GLY A 97 11.85 44.89 -21.68
C GLY A 97 12.01 44.80 -20.16
N LEU A 98 13.07 44.14 -19.70
CA LEU A 98 13.70 44.44 -18.40
C LEU A 98 15.19 44.80 -18.56
N SER A 99 15.53 45.49 -19.65
CA SER A 99 16.87 46.09 -19.87
C SER A 99 17.03 47.47 -19.21
N GLY A 100 16.05 47.94 -18.42
CA GLY A 100 15.98 49.35 -17.98
C GLY A 100 16.38 49.67 -16.53
N ILE A 101 16.65 48.68 -15.66
CA ILE A 101 16.74 48.94 -14.21
C ILE A 101 18.16 48.83 -13.62
N PHE A 102 19.13 48.27 -14.36
CA PHE A 102 20.53 48.21 -13.89
C PHE A 102 21.43 49.38 -14.30
N SER A 103 20.91 50.39 -14.99
CA SER A 103 21.69 51.58 -15.40
C SER A 103 21.65 52.75 -14.40
N ARG A 104 21.08 52.58 -13.19
CA ARG A 104 20.94 53.68 -12.21
C ARG A 104 21.61 53.47 -10.85
N LEU A 105 22.34 52.38 -10.64
CA LEU A 105 23.16 52.18 -9.43
C LEU A 105 24.67 52.14 -9.66
N PHE A 106 25.13 52.44 -10.89
CA PHE A 106 26.53 52.76 -11.19
C PHE A 106 26.67 54.24 -11.53
N GLY A 107 26.12 55.08 -10.65
CA GLY A 107 26.35 56.52 -10.67
C GLY A 107 27.85 56.80 -10.56
N ALA A 108 28.37 57.47 -11.59
CA ALA A 108 29.44 58.45 -11.51
C ALA A 108 30.65 58.10 -10.61
N ARG A 109 31.41 57.07 -11.00
CA ARG A 109 32.82 56.93 -10.56
C ARG A 109 33.79 57.06 -11.74
N GLU A 110 33.43 57.84 -12.73
CA GLU A 110 34.40 58.47 -13.63
C GLU A 110 34.95 59.72 -12.93
N SER A 111 36.26 59.97 -13.05
CA SER A 111 36.98 61.20 -12.64
C SER A 111 37.75 61.19 -11.30
N ARG A 112 38.39 60.09 -10.89
CA ARG A 112 39.47 60.16 -9.87
C ARG A 112 40.71 59.31 -10.16
N ALA A 113 40.90 58.90 -11.41
CA ALA A 113 42.08 58.15 -11.86
C ALA A 113 43.06 58.99 -12.71
N ARG A 114 42.90 60.31 -12.77
CA ARG A 114 43.81 61.22 -13.49
C ARG A 114 44.83 61.96 -12.62
N ASP A 115 44.80 61.79 -11.29
CA ASP A 115 45.75 62.47 -10.40
C ASP A 115 46.96 61.61 -9.98
N ILE A 116 47.14 60.41 -10.57
CA ILE A 116 48.31 59.54 -10.29
C ILE A 116 49.25 59.47 -11.51
N PHE A 117 49.28 60.55 -12.29
CA PHE A 117 50.40 60.82 -13.19
C PHE A 117 50.86 62.26 -12.98
N ASP A 118 51.09 62.61 -11.71
CA ASP A 118 52.18 63.54 -11.43
C ASP A 118 53.40 62.95 -12.12
N GLY A 119 53.75 63.55 -13.25
CA GLY A 119 54.93 63.19 -14.01
C GLY A 119 56.15 63.16 -13.09
N PRO A 120 57.25 62.53 -13.54
CA PRO A 120 58.50 62.54 -12.77
C PRO A 120 58.77 63.98 -12.30
N PRO A 121 59.01 64.20 -10.99
CA PRO A 121 59.20 65.55 -10.46
C PRO A 121 60.25 66.27 -11.30
N PRO A 122 60.05 67.56 -11.64
CA PRO A 122 60.97 68.29 -12.51
C PRO A 122 62.39 68.25 -11.91
N MET A 123 63.40 67.97 -12.75
CA MET A 123 64.79 67.66 -12.35
C MET A 123 65.53 68.72 -11.50
N GLY A 124 64.89 69.82 -11.11
CA GLY A 124 65.51 70.92 -10.37
C GLY A 124 65.22 70.96 -8.86
N THR A 125 64.29 70.17 -8.33
CA THR A 125 63.86 70.29 -6.91
C THR A 125 64.42 69.20 -5.97
N MET A 126 65.00 68.13 -6.52
CA MET A 126 65.58 67.01 -5.76
C MET A 126 66.95 66.63 -6.32
N GLY A 127 67.91 66.30 -5.45
CA GLY A 127 69.24 65.81 -5.88
C GLY A 127 69.15 64.50 -6.68
N ALA A 128 70.16 64.21 -7.52
CA ALA A 128 70.17 63.05 -8.42
C ALA A 128 69.91 61.70 -7.72
N ASP A 129 70.39 61.54 -6.48
CA ASP A 129 70.16 60.33 -5.68
C ASP A 129 68.72 60.22 -5.16
N ALA A 130 68.09 61.35 -4.80
CA ALA A 130 66.69 61.40 -4.41
C ALA A 130 65.76 61.07 -5.58
N TYR A 131 66.10 61.51 -6.80
CA TYR A 131 65.36 61.14 -8.02
C TYR A 131 65.47 59.64 -8.33
N ARG A 132 66.68 59.06 -8.23
CA ARG A 132 66.89 57.61 -8.41
C ARG A 132 66.13 56.79 -7.37
N ALA A 133 66.10 57.25 -6.12
CA ALA A 133 65.31 56.62 -5.05
C ALA A 133 63.81 56.68 -5.36
N HIS A 134 63.30 57.84 -5.80
CA HIS A 134 61.90 58.03 -6.18
C HIS A 134 61.46 57.11 -7.33
N VAL A 135 62.28 57.00 -8.39
CA VAL A 135 61.98 56.12 -9.54
C VAL A 135 61.97 54.64 -9.12
N ARG A 136 62.93 54.21 -8.28
CA ARG A 136 62.95 52.84 -7.73
C ARG A 136 61.74 52.56 -6.86
N GLU A 137 61.34 53.53 -6.05
CA GLU A 137 60.16 53.41 -5.18
C GLU A 137 58.88 53.32 -6.01
N ARG A 138 58.71 54.16 -7.03
CA ARG A 138 57.59 54.08 -7.98
C ARG A 138 57.50 52.72 -8.67
N PHE A 139 58.64 52.18 -9.12
CA PHE A 139 58.68 50.86 -9.75
C PHE A 139 58.29 49.75 -8.77
N ARG A 140 58.77 49.81 -7.51
CA ARG A 140 58.37 48.85 -6.46
C ARG A 140 56.89 48.95 -6.12
N THR A 141 56.33 50.16 -6.07
CA THR A 141 54.89 50.36 -5.81
C THR A 141 54.05 49.84 -6.97
N ALA A 142 54.44 50.13 -8.22
CA ALA A 142 53.77 49.61 -9.40
C ALA A 142 53.79 48.06 -9.45
N GLN A 143 54.93 47.45 -9.09
CA GLN A 143 55.06 45.99 -9.02
C GLN A 143 54.17 45.40 -7.91
N ARG A 144 54.13 46.02 -6.71
CA ARG A 144 53.23 45.60 -5.63
C ARG A 144 51.74 45.72 -6.01
N ASP A 145 51.38 46.77 -6.73
CA ASP A 145 50.01 46.98 -7.21
C ASP A 145 49.61 45.92 -8.24
N GLU A 146 50.55 45.52 -9.12
CA GLU A 146 50.34 44.44 -10.08
C GLU A 146 50.19 43.09 -9.38
N ASP A 147 51.09 42.75 -8.45
CA ASP A 147 51.01 41.54 -7.63
C ASP A 147 49.69 41.49 -6.85
N PHE A 148 49.26 42.62 -6.27
CA PHE A 148 48.00 42.71 -5.54
C PHE A 148 46.78 42.51 -6.46
N ARG A 149 46.80 43.06 -7.68
CA ARG A 149 45.75 42.84 -8.68
C ARG A 149 45.70 41.39 -9.15
N GLU A 150 46.86 40.77 -9.36
CA GLU A 150 46.94 39.35 -9.73
C GLU A 150 46.42 38.47 -8.60
N GLU A 151 46.80 38.75 -7.36
CA GLU A 151 46.31 38.02 -6.18
C GLU A 151 44.79 38.15 -6.03
N ILE A 152 44.22 39.34 -6.28
CA ILE A 152 42.77 39.53 -6.33
C ILE A 152 42.16 38.65 -7.43
N ARG A 153 42.71 38.63 -8.65
CA ARG A 153 42.20 37.78 -9.75
C ARG A 153 42.27 36.30 -9.41
N ARG A 154 43.36 35.84 -8.80
CA ARG A 154 43.51 34.45 -8.36
C ARG A 154 42.48 34.10 -7.28
N ARG A 155 42.26 35.00 -6.33
CA ARG A 155 41.27 34.81 -5.27
C ARG A 155 39.83 34.81 -5.81
N THR A 156 39.49 35.68 -6.76
CA THR A 156 38.18 35.68 -7.40
C THR A 156 37.98 34.43 -8.25
N ALA A 157 38.97 34.04 -9.06
CA ALA A 157 38.90 32.83 -9.87
C ALA A 157 38.75 31.56 -9.03
N ARG A 158 39.49 31.46 -7.90
CA ARG A 158 39.35 30.36 -6.95
C ARG A 158 37.95 30.30 -6.35
N ARG A 159 37.42 31.45 -5.93
CA ARG A 159 36.06 31.53 -5.37
C ARG A 159 35.00 31.15 -6.40
N GLU A 160 35.13 31.62 -7.64
CA GLU A 160 34.22 31.25 -8.72
C GLU A 160 34.27 29.77 -9.06
N ALA A 161 35.46 29.16 -9.04
CA ALA A 161 35.64 27.73 -9.23
C ALA A 161 34.99 26.92 -8.09
N GLU A 162 35.23 27.30 -6.83
CA GLU A 162 34.59 26.68 -5.66
C GLU A 162 33.06 26.80 -5.74
N GLU A 163 32.52 27.98 -6.06
CA GLU A 163 31.09 28.20 -6.25
C GLU A 163 30.51 27.43 -7.45
N ALA A 164 31.29 27.21 -8.51
CA ALA A 164 30.88 26.38 -9.64
C ALA A 164 30.81 24.90 -9.27
N THR A 165 31.79 24.37 -8.55
CA THR A 165 31.78 22.98 -8.06
C THR A 165 30.61 22.72 -7.12
N PHE A 166 30.38 23.61 -6.15
CA PHE A 166 29.25 23.49 -5.23
C PHE A 166 27.89 23.51 -5.96
N ARG A 167 27.74 24.34 -7.00
CA ARG A 167 26.52 24.35 -7.83
C ARG A 167 26.36 23.06 -8.63
N ALA A 168 27.45 22.53 -9.19
CA ALA A 168 27.43 21.27 -9.92
C ALA A 168 27.03 20.10 -9.02
N ASP A 169 27.61 20.02 -7.81
CA ASP A 169 27.29 18.99 -6.83
C ASP A 169 25.83 19.05 -6.40
N ARG A 170 25.31 20.26 -6.13
CA ARG A 170 23.89 20.44 -5.77
C ARG A 170 22.94 20.00 -6.88
N ILE A 171 23.30 20.26 -8.14
CA ILE A 171 22.51 19.80 -9.30
C ILE A 171 22.60 18.28 -9.45
N ALA A 172 23.77 17.67 -9.19
CA ALA A 172 23.96 16.24 -9.25
C ALA A 172 23.14 15.52 -8.16
N GLU A 173 23.20 16.00 -6.92
CA GLU A 173 22.41 15.47 -5.79
C GLU A 173 20.90 15.56 -6.06
N GLU A 174 20.41 16.70 -6.57
CA GLU A 174 19.01 16.86 -6.93
C GLU A 174 18.57 15.88 -8.04
N ARG A 175 19.44 15.59 -9.01
CA ARG A 175 19.17 14.61 -10.07
C ARG A 175 19.10 13.19 -9.50
N GLU A 176 20.02 12.83 -8.62
CA GLU A 176 20.04 11.52 -7.96
C GLU A 176 18.79 11.33 -7.10
N GLU A 177 18.39 12.32 -6.30
CA GLU A 177 17.17 12.25 -5.49
C GLU A 177 15.92 12.07 -6.37
N ARG A 178 15.82 12.82 -7.47
CA ARG A 178 14.73 12.69 -8.43
C ARG A 178 14.70 11.31 -9.08
N GLU A 179 15.85 10.76 -9.45
CA GLU A 179 15.92 9.41 -10.01
C GLU A 179 15.57 8.33 -8.99
N ALA A 180 16.10 8.42 -7.76
CA ALA A 180 15.77 7.52 -6.66
C ALA A 180 14.26 7.55 -6.36
N LYS A 181 13.65 8.73 -6.37
CA LYS A 181 12.21 8.90 -6.20
C LYS A 181 11.41 8.27 -7.35
N ARG A 182 11.86 8.41 -8.60
CA ARG A 182 11.25 7.75 -9.77
C ARG A 182 11.36 6.22 -9.67
N ARG A 183 12.54 5.70 -9.31
CA ARG A 183 12.77 4.27 -9.09
C ARG A 183 11.87 3.70 -7.98
N ARG A 184 11.73 4.43 -6.86
CA ARG A 184 10.83 4.04 -5.77
C ARG A 184 9.37 4.02 -6.20
N ARG A 185 8.92 5.01 -6.97
CA ARG A 185 7.55 5.05 -7.52
C ARG A 185 7.30 3.89 -8.47
N ALA A 186 8.21 3.63 -9.41
CA ALA A 186 8.10 2.51 -10.34
C ALA A 186 8.03 1.16 -9.63
N ARG A 187 8.86 0.93 -8.60
CA ARG A 187 8.80 -0.29 -7.79
C ARG A 187 7.50 -0.42 -7.00
N ALA A 188 6.99 0.69 -6.45
CA ALA A 188 5.72 0.68 -5.72
C ALA A 188 4.53 0.41 -6.64
N GLU A 189 4.55 0.95 -7.85
CA GLU A 189 3.53 0.70 -8.87
C GLU A 189 3.55 -0.75 -9.35
N GLN A 190 4.73 -1.29 -9.65
CA GLN A 190 4.88 -2.71 -10.00
C GLN A 190 4.39 -3.62 -8.87
N ALA A 191 4.79 -3.37 -7.62
CA ALA A 191 4.31 -4.14 -6.48
C ALA A 191 2.79 -4.04 -6.28
N ALA A 192 2.18 -2.90 -6.59
CA ALA A 192 0.72 -2.74 -6.55
C ALA A 192 0.04 -3.54 -7.66
N GLN A 193 0.59 -3.56 -8.87
CA GLN A 193 0.08 -4.37 -9.99
C GLN A 193 0.21 -5.87 -9.68
N ASP A 194 1.35 -6.32 -9.17
CA ASP A 194 1.57 -7.72 -8.80
C ASP A 194 0.60 -8.15 -7.68
N ALA A 195 0.36 -7.28 -6.68
CA ALA A 195 -0.60 -7.55 -5.62
C ALA A 195 -2.05 -7.61 -6.14
N GLN A 196 -2.42 -6.76 -7.09
CA GLN A 196 -3.73 -6.81 -7.74
C GLN A 196 -3.90 -8.09 -8.57
N ALA A 197 -2.88 -8.49 -9.32
CA ALA A 197 -2.89 -9.73 -10.11
C ALA A 197 -3.02 -10.96 -9.21
N ALA A 198 -2.24 -11.05 -8.13
CA ALA A 198 -2.35 -12.15 -7.16
C ALA A 198 -3.72 -12.17 -6.46
N ALA A 199 -4.27 -11.02 -6.10
CA ALA A 199 -5.61 -10.93 -5.53
C ALA A 199 -6.69 -11.41 -6.52
N ALA A 200 -6.57 -11.03 -7.79
CA ALA A 200 -7.47 -11.48 -8.85
C ALA A 200 -7.41 -13.00 -9.05
N GLU A 201 -6.21 -13.58 -9.09
CA GLU A 201 -6.00 -15.04 -9.22
C GLU A 201 -6.57 -15.82 -8.02
N THR A 202 -6.35 -15.35 -6.80
CA THR A 202 -6.97 -15.99 -5.62
C THR A 202 -8.50 -15.87 -5.63
N ALA A 203 -9.04 -14.78 -6.18
CA ALA A 203 -10.48 -14.60 -6.30
C ALA A 203 -11.09 -15.51 -7.37
N THR A 204 -10.42 -15.72 -8.51
CA THR A 204 -10.88 -16.67 -9.54
C THR A 204 -10.83 -18.10 -9.03
N SER A 205 -9.72 -18.50 -8.40
CA SER A 205 -9.57 -19.84 -7.80
C SER A 205 -10.68 -20.13 -6.76
N ARG A 206 -10.99 -19.17 -5.87
CA ARG A 206 -12.09 -19.33 -4.90
C ARG A 206 -13.46 -19.45 -5.58
N ARG A 207 -13.70 -18.73 -6.68
CA ARG A 207 -14.95 -18.82 -7.44
C ARG A 207 -15.09 -20.18 -8.12
N GLU A 208 -14.02 -20.69 -8.72
CA GLU A 208 -13.99 -22.01 -9.34
C GLU A 208 -14.22 -23.13 -8.31
N GLU A 209 -13.57 -23.06 -7.16
CA GLU A 209 -13.81 -24.00 -6.05
C GLU A 209 -15.26 -23.96 -5.57
N ALA A 210 -15.83 -22.78 -5.39
CA ALA A 210 -17.22 -22.62 -4.98
C ALA A 210 -18.19 -23.18 -6.03
N GLN A 211 -17.92 -22.95 -7.32
CA GLN A 211 -18.71 -23.52 -8.42
C GLN A 211 -18.59 -25.05 -8.49
N ALA A 212 -17.39 -25.59 -8.31
CA ALA A 212 -17.15 -27.03 -8.29
C ALA A 212 -17.91 -27.69 -7.12
N GLN A 213 -17.87 -27.09 -5.93
CA GLN A 213 -18.62 -27.58 -4.78
C GLN A 213 -20.14 -27.52 -5.00
N LYS A 214 -20.64 -26.44 -5.62
CA LYS A 214 -22.06 -26.31 -5.99
C LYS A 214 -22.47 -27.36 -7.03
N ALA A 215 -21.65 -27.57 -8.05
CA ALA A 215 -21.89 -28.60 -9.07
C ALA A 215 -21.90 -30.00 -8.46
N GLU A 216 -21.04 -30.29 -7.49
CA GLU A 216 -21.02 -31.57 -6.77
C GLU A 216 -22.28 -31.77 -5.92
N ARG A 217 -22.74 -30.74 -5.20
CA ARG A 217 -24.02 -30.77 -4.47
C ARG A 217 -25.21 -31.01 -5.41
N ALA A 218 -25.19 -30.42 -6.60
CA ALA A 218 -26.20 -30.70 -7.63
C ALA A 218 -26.12 -32.15 -8.16
N ARG A 219 -24.91 -32.70 -8.33
CA ARG A 219 -24.71 -34.11 -8.68
C ARG A 219 -25.20 -35.05 -7.59
N TRP A 220 -24.96 -34.72 -6.31
CA TRP A 220 -25.48 -35.45 -5.17
C TRP A 220 -27.01 -35.58 -5.23
N ARG A 221 -27.74 -34.48 -5.48
CA ARG A 221 -29.21 -34.51 -5.67
C ARG A 221 -29.63 -35.47 -6.78
N LYS A 222 -28.98 -35.41 -7.95
CA LYS A 222 -29.27 -36.29 -9.09
C LYS A 222 -28.99 -37.76 -8.75
N ARG A 223 -27.88 -38.05 -8.09
CA ARG A 223 -27.52 -39.40 -7.63
C ARG A 223 -28.51 -39.93 -6.60
N CYS A 224 -28.91 -39.12 -5.63
CA CYS A 224 -29.94 -39.46 -4.66
C CYS A 224 -31.26 -39.81 -5.34
N ALA A 225 -31.71 -38.99 -6.30
CA ALA A 225 -32.94 -39.26 -7.05
C ALA A 225 -32.84 -40.59 -7.83
N ALA A 226 -31.77 -40.78 -8.60
CA ALA A 226 -31.54 -42.01 -9.37
C ALA A 226 -31.43 -43.26 -8.50
N LEU A 227 -30.87 -43.14 -7.28
CA LEU A 227 -30.76 -44.26 -6.35
C LEU A 227 -32.13 -44.82 -5.95
N PHE A 228 -33.14 -43.97 -5.78
CA PHE A 228 -34.47 -44.37 -5.28
C PHE A 228 -35.54 -44.54 -6.37
N ASP A 229 -35.28 -44.10 -7.60
CA ASP A 229 -36.24 -44.11 -8.71
C ASP A 229 -36.21 -45.41 -9.54
N VAL A 230 -35.04 -46.05 -9.64
CA VAL A 230 -34.88 -47.24 -10.50
C VAL A 230 -35.55 -48.47 -9.87
N GLU A 231 -36.65 -48.91 -10.49
CA GLU A 231 -37.25 -50.22 -10.28
C GLU A 231 -36.22 -51.31 -10.62
N ILE A 232 -36.12 -52.32 -9.77
CA ILE A 232 -34.91 -53.15 -9.55
C ILE A 232 -34.35 -53.74 -10.85
N VAL A 233 -33.26 -53.15 -11.34
CA VAL A 233 -32.33 -53.76 -12.31
C VAL A 233 -31.08 -54.15 -11.55
N SER A 234 -30.61 -55.38 -11.76
CA SER A 234 -29.49 -56.04 -11.07
C SER A 234 -28.14 -55.31 -11.26
N VAL A 235 -27.99 -54.14 -10.64
CA VAL A 235 -26.75 -53.37 -10.58
C VAL A 235 -26.14 -53.58 -9.20
N GLU A 236 -24.94 -54.13 -9.15
CA GLU A 236 -24.15 -54.31 -7.92
C GLU A 236 -23.56 -52.97 -7.46
N LEU A 237 -24.23 -52.31 -6.51
CA LEU A 237 -23.74 -51.07 -5.89
C LEU A 237 -22.71 -51.37 -4.80
N GLY A 238 -21.67 -50.54 -4.70
CA GLY A 238 -20.76 -50.51 -3.57
C GLY A 238 -21.05 -49.39 -2.57
N PHE A 239 -20.33 -49.38 -1.46
CA PHE A 239 -20.38 -48.32 -0.44
C PHE A 239 -20.02 -46.95 -1.03
N ALA A 240 -19.07 -46.96 -1.97
CA ALA A 240 -18.59 -45.84 -2.77
C ALA A 240 -19.66 -45.17 -3.66
N ASP A 241 -20.60 -45.96 -4.16
CA ASP A 241 -21.59 -45.51 -5.15
C ASP A 241 -22.76 -44.77 -4.50
N ILE A 242 -22.92 -44.94 -3.19
CA ILE A 242 -23.96 -44.29 -2.40
C ILE A 242 -23.57 -42.82 -2.19
N PRO A 243 -24.45 -41.86 -2.56
CA PRO A 243 -24.18 -40.43 -2.40
C PRO A 243 -24.35 -40.02 -0.92
N TRP A 244 -23.37 -40.32 -0.07
CA TRP A 244 -23.39 -39.92 1.33
C TRP A 244 -23.39 -38.38 1.48
N PRO A 245 -24.17 -37.80 2.40
CA PRO A 245 -24.26 -36.34 2.57
C PRO A 245 -23.08 -35.79 3.39
N VAL A 246 -21.83 -36.03 2.98
CA VAL A 246 -20.62 -35.68 3.75
C VAL A 246 -19.76 -34.69 2.96
N ALA A 247 -19.34 -33.59 3.59
CA ALA A 247 -18.30 -32.72 3.06
C ALA A 247 -16.92 -33.38 3.26
N ALA A 248 -16.35 -33.99 2.22
CA ALA A 248 -14.98 -34.49 2.23
C ALA A 248 -14.02 -33.36 2.63
N ALA A 249 -13.23 -33.64 3.67
CA ALA A 249 -12.45 -32.62 4.34
C ALA A 249 -11.16 -32.23 3.60
N LYS A 250 -10.63 -33.03 2.67
CA LYS A 250 -9.30 -32.77 2.07
C LYS A 250 -9.14 -33.32 0.65
N GLY A 251 -8.66 -32.45 -0.24
CA GLY A 251 -8.06 -32.81 -1.54
C GLY A 251 -9.03 -32.78 -2.71
N ALA A 252 -9.08 -31.66 -3.44
CA ALA A 252 -9.42 -31.39 -4.85
C ALA A 252 -10.36 -32.30 -5.69
N GLY A 253 -11.05 -33.27 -5.10
CA GLY A 253 -11.91 -34.22 -5.79
C GLY A 253 -12.50 -35.17 -4.77
N PHE A 254 -13.83 -35.12 -4.60
CA PHE A 254 -14.59 -36.01 -3.72
C PHE A 254 -14.67 -37.45 -4.31
N SER A 255 -13.54 -37.99 -4.74
CA SER A 255 -13.40 -39.38 -5.18
C SER A 255 -13.10 -40.26 -3.98
N ILE A 256 -14.16 -40.58 -3.25
CA ILE A 256 -14.52 -41.96 -2.89
C ILE A 256 -13.39 -42.78 -2.24
N VAL A 257 -13.03 -42.47 -1.00
CA VAL A 257 -12.82 -43.51 0.02
C VAL A 257 -13.38 -42.95 1.31
N LEU A 258 -14.70 -43.02 1.46
CA LEU A 258 -15.33 -42.78 2.75
C LEU A 258 -15.19 -44.08 3.53
N HIS A 259 -14.40 -44.08 4.59
CA HIS A 259 -14.61 -45.04 5.65
C HIS A 259 -15.88 -44.65 6.42
N PRO A 260 -16.59 -45.59 7.05
CA PRO A 260 -17.73 -45.26 7.92
C PRO A 260 -17.38 -44.21 8.99
N GLU A 261 -16.12 -44.18 9.41
CA GLU A 261 -15.55 -43.24 10.37
C GLU A 261 -15.52 -41.78 9.89
N ASP A 262 -15.52 -41.54 8.57
CA ASP A 262 -15.52 -40.18 8.00
C ASP A 262 -16.91 -39.51 8.08
N ILE A 263 -17.94 -40.30 8.38
CA ILE A 263 -19.33 -39.84 8.56
C ILE A 263 -19.45 -39.22 9.96
N ASN A 264 -18.98 -37.98 10.10
CA ASN A 264 -19.11 -37.20 11.32
C ASN A 264 -20.26 -36.18 11.23
N ALA A 265 -20.75 -35.72 12.40
CA ALA A 265 -21.85 -34.77 12.45
C ALA A 265 -21.51 -33.41 11.80
N GLU A 266 -20.27 -32.96 11.93
CA GLU A 266 -19.79 -31.67 11.41
C GLU A 266 -19.78 -31.62 9.88
N ASN A 267 -19.25 -32.65 9.21
CA ASN A 267 -19.18 -32.75 7.77
C ASN A 267 -20.57 -32.90 7.15
N VAL A 268 -21.46 -33.66 7.81
CA VAL A 268 -22.86 -33.81 7.37
C VAL A 268 -23.61 -32.49 7.50
N MET A 269 -23.47 -31.81 8.63
CA MET A 269 -24.07 -30.49 8.86
C MET A 269 -23.57 -29.47 7.85
N ARG A 270 -22.24 -29.39 7.64
CA ARG A 270 -21.61 -28.47 6.69
C ARG A 270 -22.11 -28.71 5.27
N PHE A 271 -22.22 -29.96 4.84
CA PHE A 271 -22.69 -30.32 3.51
C PHE A 271 -24.16 -29.92 3.29
N LEU A 272 -25.05 -30.30 4.21
CA LEU A 272 -26.48 -30.05 4.08
C LEU A 272 -26.85 -28.57 4.25
N PHE A 273 -26.11 -27.82 5.07
CA PHE A 273 -26.34 -26.38 5.18
C PHE A 273 -25.84 -25.62 3.96
N ALA A 274 -24.69 -26.01 3.39
CA ALA A 274 -24.25 -25.46 2.12
C ALA A 274 -25.25 -25.76 0.98
N LEU A 275 -25.89 -26.94 1.01
CA LEU A 275 -26.96 -27.29 0.08
C LEU A 275 -28.21 -26.41 0.28
N ALA A 276 -28.60 -26.15 1.53
CA ALA A 276 -29.72 -25.26 1.85
C ALA A 276 -29.46 -23.82 1.38
N ASP A 277 -28.25 -23.32 1.62
CA ASP A 277 -27.81 -21.97 1.24
C ASP A 277 -27.77 -21.82 -0.30
N ASP A 278 -27.33 -22.86 -1.04
CA ASP A 278 -27.33 -22.87 -2.51
C ASP A 278 -28.74 -22.85 -3.13
N GLU A 279 -29.69 -23.53 -2.50
CA GLU A 279 -31.07 -23.64 -2.96
C GLU A 279 -31.95 -22.49 -2.45
N GLY A 280 -31.47 -21.70 -1.49
CA GLY A 280 -32.26 -20.68 -0.80
C GLY A 280 -33.44 -21.28 -0.02
N THR A 281 -33.29 -22.51 0.47
CA THR A 281 -34.35 -23.22 1.22
C THR A 281 -34.06 -23.28 2.70
N ASP A 282 -35.10 -23.46 3.52
CA ASP A 282 -34.93 -23.63 4.97
C ASP A 282 -34.10 -24.89 5.28
N ARG A 283 -33.05 -24.73 6.08
CA ARG A 283 -32.17 -25.83 6.53
C ARG A 283 -32.95 -26.98 7.15
N ARG A 284 -34.03 -26.69 7.91
CA ARG A 284 -34.90 -27.73 8.49
C ARG A 284 -35.71 -28.50 7.43
N LYS A 285 -36.01 -27.89 6.28
CA LYS A 285 -36.64 -28.58 5.14
C LYS A 285 -35.66 -29.56 4.51
N ILE A 286 -34.42 -29.14 4.25
CA ILE A 286 -33.36 -30.00 3.71
C ILE A 286 -33.06 -31.18 4.64
N LEU A 287 -32.96 -30.94 5.95
CA LEU A 287 -32.77 -32.02 6.93
C LEU A 287 -33.92 -33.03 6.89
N ARG A 288 -35.18 -32.58 6.83
CA ARG A 288 -36.35 -33.48 6.73
C ARG A 288 -36.35 -34.29 5.43
N GLU A 289 -35.95 -33.70 4.32
CA GLU A 289 -35.77 -34.40 3.04
C GLU A 289 -34.66 -35.46 3.16
N ALA A 290 -33.51 -35.12 3.74
CA ALA A 290 -32.40 -36.04 3.96
C ALA A 290 -32.82 -37.21 4.88
N ILE A 291 -33.55 -36.97 5.97
CA ILE A 291 -34.09 -38.02 6.84
C ILE A 291 -35.01 -38.96 6.07
N ARG A 292 -35.87 -38.43 5.19
CA ARG A 292 -36.77 -39.24 4.37
C ARG A 292 -36.02 -40.10 3.33
N LEU A 293 -34.87 -39.64 2.85
CA LEU A 293 -34.01 -40.38 1.93
C LEU A 293 -33.18 -41.45 2.67
N PHE A 294 -32.53 -41.09 3.78
CA PHE A 294 -31.64 -41.96 4.55
C PHE A 294 -32.31 -42.63 5.75
N HIS A 295 -33.63 -42.86 5.69
CA HIS A 295 -34.31 -43.63 6.72
C HIS A 295 -33.88 -45.11 6.62
N SER A 296 -33.37 -45.68 7.72
CA SER A 296 -32.80 -47.04 7.74
C SER A 296 -33.71 -48.09 7.10
N ASP A 297 -34.98 -48.16 7.53
CA ASP A 297 -35.96 -49.12 6.98
C ASP A 297 -36.21 -48.98 5.47
N ARG A 298 -36.34 -47.74 4.99
CA ARG A 298 -36.57 -47.46 3.56
C ARG A 298 -35.33 -47.77 2.73
N PHE A 299 -34.16 -47.49 3.29
CA PHE A 299 -32.88 -47.77 2.63
C PHE A 299 -32.61 -49.27 2.57
N HIS A 300 -32.91 -50.01 3.65
CA HIS A 300 -32.77 -51.47 3.73
C HIS A 300 -33.69 -52.19 2.74
N SER A 301 -34.91 -51.69 2.52
CA SER A 301 -35.85 -52.30 1.58
C SER A 301 -35.52 -51.99 0.11
N ARG A 302 -35.06 -50.77 -0.21
CA ARG A 302 -34.88 -50.33 -1.61
C ARG A 302 -33.45 -50.43 -2.14
N VAL A 303 -32.45 -50.15 -1.31
CA VAL A 303 -31.06 -49.99 -1.75
C VAL A 303 -30.21 -51.19 -1.36
N LEU A 304 -30.34 -51.70 -0.13
CA LEU A 304 -29.52 -52.80 0.38
C LEU A 304 -29.54 -54.09 -0.48
N PRO A 305 -30.67 -54.50 -1.10
CA PRO A 305 -30.69 -55.67 -1.99
C PRO A 305 -29.80 -55.51 -3.24
N ARG A 306 -29.53 -54.26 -3.65
CA ARG A 306 -28.67 -53.91 -4.79
C ARG A 306 -27.19 -53.81 -4.41
N VAL A 307 -26.87 -53.76 -3.13
CA VAL A 307 -25.49 -53.63 -2.65
C VAL A 307 -24.80 -55.00 -2.66
N LYS A 308 -23.52 -55.02 -3.06
CA LYS A 308 -22.66 -56.21 -2.99
C LYS A 308 -22.65 -56.80 -1.59
N GLU A 309 -22.78 -58.13 -1.48
CA GLU A 309 -22.86 -58.82 -0.18
C GLU A 309 -21.69 -58.46 0.76
N SER A 310 -20.48 -58.32 0.21
CA SER A 310 -19.28 -57.97 0.94
C SER A 310 -19.30 -56.57 1.57
N GLU A 311 -20.12 -55.65 1.06
CA GLU A 311 -20.23 -54.27 1.53
C GLU A 311 -21.56 -53.94 2.21
N ARG A 312 -22.52 -54.89 2.25
CA ARG A 312 -23.86 -54.69 2.83
C ARG A 312 -23.80 -54.24 4.29
N GLU A 313 -22.98 -54.87 5.11
CA GLU A 313 -22.86 -54.52 6.53
C GLU A 313 -22.28 -53.11 6.72
N ARG A 314 -21.28 -52.75 5.92
CA ARG A 314 -20.69 -51.40 5.93
C ARG A 314 -21.71 -50.33 5.53
N VAL A 315 -22.51 -50.61 4.50
CA VAL A 315 -23.59 -49.70 4.07
C VAL A 315 -24.65 -49.58 5.15
N ARG A 316 -25.05 -50.68 5.79
CA ARG A 316 -26.01 -50.70 6.88
C ARG A 316 -25.56 -49.80 8.03
N GLU A 317 -24.32 -49.99 8.50
CA GLU A 317 -23.72 -49.15 9.55
C GLU A 317 -23.69 -47.68 9.15
N GLY A 318 -23.24 -47.37 7.92
CA GLY A 318 -23.19 -46.01 7.41
C GLY A 318 -24.56 -45.31 7.39
N VAL A 319 -25.62 -46.03 6.98
CA VAL A 319 -26.99 -45.50 6.99
C VAL A 319 -27.48 -45.25 8.41
N GLU A 320 -27.20 -46.15 9.35
CA GLU A 320 -27.60 -45.98 10.75
C GLU A 320 -26.90 -44.78 11.40
N VAL A 321 -25.62 -44.58 11.12
CA VAL A 321 -24.85 -43.42 11.59
C VAL A 321 -25.40 -42.12 11.00
N VAL A 322 -25.63 -42.06 9.67
CA VAL A 322 -26.22 -40.89 9.01
C VAL A 322 -27.61 -40.59 9.58
N ALA A 323 -28.48 -41.59 9.71
CA ALA A 323 -29.83 -41.41 10.24
C ALA A 323 -29.79 -40.82 11.66
N ARG A 324 -28.93 -41.35 12.54
CA ARG A 324 -28.74 -40.85 13.90
C ARG A 324 -28.27 -39.39 13.92
N ILE A 325 -27.28 -39.05 13.10
CA ILE A 325 -26.78 -37.67 12.97
C ILE A 325 -27.88 -36.73 12.49
N LEU A 326 -28.64 -37.11 11.45
CA LEU A 326 -29.71 -36.27 10.91
C LEU A 326 -30.83 -36.03 11.92
N THR A 327 -31.24 -37.05 12.67
CA THR A 327 -32.23 -36.91 13.74
C THR A 327 -31.70 -36.01 14.86
N HIS A 328 -30.42 -36.16 15.25
CA HIS A 328 -29.80 -35.29 16.23
C HIS A 328 -29.79 -33.82 15.76
N LEU A 329 -29.33 -33.54 14.53
CA LEU A 329 -29.31 -32.19 13.95
C LEU A 329 -30.70 -31.55 13.84
N LEU A 330 -31.76 -32.34 13.66
CA LEU A 330 -33.14 -31.81 13.64
C LEU A 330 -33.64 -31.50 15.06
N SER A 331 -33.16 -32.22 16.08
CA SER A 331 -33.55 -32.04 17.48
C SER A 331 -32.88 -30.84 18.15
N VAL A 332 -31.64 -30.52 17.74
CA VAL A 332 -30.89 -29.36 18.22
C VAL A 332 -31.57 -28.10 17.65
N LYS A 333 -32.20 -27.33 18.53
CA LYS A 333 -33.08 -26.21 18.17
C LYS A 333 -32.36 -24.93 17.84
#